data_AF-A0A257SLH8-F1
#
_entry.id   AF-A0A257SLH8-F1
#
_cell.length_a   1.000
_cell.length_b   1.000
_cell.length_c   1.000
_cell.angle_alpha   90.00
_cell.angle_beta   90.00
_cell.angle_gamma   90.00
#
_symmetry.space_group_name_H-M   'P 1'
#
loop_
_entity.id
_entity.type
_entity.pdbx_description
1 polymer ?
#
loop_
_entity_poly.entity_id
_entity_poly.type
_entity_poly.pdbx_seq_one_letter_code
_entity_poly.pdbx_strand_id
1 'polypeptide(L)'
;PRGFVIIAAYDKDPGIVGTDLEGVVVRDIAHLERDVHREHPDIAVLAVPEEQAQRVADRVVRTGIKAILNFAPTQIQVPADVTVKTVNMAMELEGLSFALTNRD
;
A
#
# COMPACT_ATOMS: atom_id res chain seq x y z
N PRO A 1 -11.45 -13.87 -12.87
CA PRO A 1 -10.53 -12.74 -12.54
C PRO A 1 -10.80 -12.24 -11.12
N ARG A 2 -9.80 -12.30 -10.23
CA ARG A 2 -9.95 -11.84 -8.84
C ARG A 2 -10.16 -10.32 -8.89
N GLY A 3 -11.30 -9.83 -8.41
CA GLY A 3 -11.91 -8.53 -8.73
C GLY A 3 -11.19 -7.29 -8.20
N PHE A 4 -9.91 -7.10 -8.53
CA PHE A 4 -9.13 -5.90 -8.22
C PHE A 4 -8.43 -5.38 -9.48
N VAL A 5 -8.36 -4.06 -9.63
CA VAL A 5 -7.67 -3.38 -10.74
C VAL A 5 -6.75 -2.32 -10.14
N ILE A 6 -5.48 -2.33 -10.53
CA ILE A 6 -4.54 -1.26 -10.19
C ILE A 6 -4.80 -0.10 -11.15
N ILE A 7 -5.28 1.03 -10.64
CA ILE A 7 -5.64 2.20 -11.46
C ILE A 7 -4.59 3.32 -11.40
N ALA A 8 -3.72 3.31 -10.38
CA ALA A 8 -2.65 4.28 -10.20
C ALA A 8 -1.51 3.71 -9.35
N ALA A 9 -0.29 4.16 -9.64
CA ALA A 9 0.89 3.94 -8.83
C ALA A 9 1.59 5.29 -8.61
N TYR A 10 2.25 5.45 -7.46
CA TYR A 10 2.87 6.72 -7.09
C TYR A 10 4.26 6.48 -6.50
N ASP A 11 5.19 7.37 -6.82
CA ASP A 11 6.51 7.44 -6.20
C ASP A 11 6.96 8.91 -6.04
N LYS A 12 7.96 9.16 -5.20
CA LYS A 12 8.63 10.46 -5.08
C LYS A 12 9.92 10.52 -5.90
N ASP A 13 10.48 9.38 -6.30
CA ASP A 13 11.72 9.30 -7.06
C ASP A 13 11.49 9.78 -8.50
N PRO A 14 12.08 10.90 -8.93
CA PRO A 14 11.92 11.42 -10.29
C PRO A 14 12.50 10.46 -11.35
N GLY A 15 13.35 9.51 -10.97
CA GLY A 15 13.84 8.47 -11.87
C GLY A 15 12.82 7.36 -12.15
N ILE A 16 11.79 7.22 -11.31
CA ILE A 16 10.73 6.22 -11.46
C ILE A 16 9.44 6.87 -11.96
N VAL A 17 9.17 8.12 -11.58
CA VAL A 17 7.99 8.86 -12.07
C VAL A 17 8.00 8.93 -13.60
N GLY A 18 6.87 8.58 -14.21
CA GLY A 18 6.69 8.51 -15.66
C GLY A 18 7.01 7.15 -16.28
N THR A 19 7.56 6.21 -15.53
CA THR A 19 7.75 4.82 -16.00
C THR A 19 6.41 4.07 -16.07
N ASP A 20 6.34 3.06 -16.95
CA ASP A 20 5.16 2.20 -17.10
C ASP A 20 5.33 0.91 -16.29
N LEU A 21 4.32 0.59 -15.48
CA LEU A 21 4.18 -0.67 -14.77
C LEU A 21 2.97 -1.42 -15.34
N GLU A 22 3.20 -2.22 -16.38
CA GLU A 22 2.17 -3.05 -17.01
C GLU A 22 0.92 -2.24 -17.44
N GLY A 23 1.12 -1.05 -18.01
CA GLY A 23 0.06 -0.14 -18.42
C GLY A 23 -0.37 0.89 -17.36
N VAL A 24 0.23 0.87 -16.16
CA VAL A 24 0.02 1.88 -15.12
C VAL A 24 1.23 2.79 -15.05
N VAL A 25 1.07 4.05 -15.49
CA VAL A 25 2.14 5.05 -15.39
C VAL A 25 2.32 5.48 -13.93
N VAL A 26 3.55 5.44 -13.44
CA VAL A 26 3.91 5.92 -12.10
C VAL A 26 3.81 7.44 -12.07
N ARG A 27 3.01 7.96 -11.15
CA ARG A 27 2.75 9.39 -10.98
C ARG A 27 3.58 9.95 -9.82
N ASP A 28 3.86 11.24 -9.85
CA ASP A 28 4.44 11.90 -8.67
C ASP A 28 3.44 11.82 -7.51
N ILE A 29 3.91 11.37 -6.35
CA ILE A 29 3.11 11.27 -5.12
C ILE A 29 2.48 12.61 -4.72
N ALA A 30 3.00 13.76 -5.15
CA ALA A 30 2.39 15.08 -4.96
C ALA A 30 0.98 15.19 -5.58
N HIS A 31 0.61 14.30 -6.50
CA HIS A 31 -0.69 14.27 -7.16
C HIS A 31 -1.72 13.37 -6.48
N LEU A 32 -1.33 12.63 -5.44
CA LEU A 32 -2.16 11.63 -4.76
C LEU A 32 -3.56 12.16 -4.40
N GLU A 33 -3.65 13.25 -3.65
CA GLU A 33 -4.94 13.75 -3.16
C GLU A 33 -5.87 14.16 -4.30
N ARG A 34 -5.33 14.88 -5.29
CA ARG A 34 -6.07 15.29 -6.49
C ARG A 34 -6.61 14.10 -7.26
N ASP A 35 -5.78 13.09 -7.47
CA ASP A 35 -6.11 11.94 -8.29
C ASP A 35 -7.10 11.02 -7.58
N VAL A 36 -6.96 10.81 -6.26
CA VAL A 36 -7.95 10.07 -5.45
C VAL A 36 -9.33 10.73 -5.50
N HIS A 37 -9.40 12.06 -5.42
CA HIS A 37 -10.68 12.77 -5.53
C HIS A 37 -11.32 12.68 -6.92
N ARG A 38 -10.54 12.42 -7.97
CA ARG A 38 -11.04 12.27 -9.35
C ARG A 38 -11.42 10.82 -9.66
N GLU A 39 -10.64 9.86 -9.18
CA GLU A 39 -10.70 8.46 -9.60
C GLU A 39 -11.39 7.56 -8.57
N HIS A 40 -11.61 8.04 -7.35
CA HIS A 40 -12.34 7.36 -6.28
C HIS A 40 -11.91 5.90 -6.02
N PRO A 41 -10.60 5.61 -5.80
CA PRO A 41 -10.16 4.28 -5.43
C PRO A 41 -10.73 3.82 -4.09
N ASP A 42 -11.02 2.52 -3.99
CA ASP A 42 -11.53 1.89 -2.77
C ASP A 42 -10.42 1.57 -1.74
N ILE A 43 -9.23 1.19 -2.23
CA ILE A 43 -8.15 0.62 -1.40
C ILE A 43 -6.82 1.30 -1.76
N ALA A 44 -6.04 1.66 -0.74
CA ALA A 44 -4.64 2.05 -0.90
C ALA A 44 -3.69 0.92 -0.49
N VAL A 45 -2.62 0.73 -1.27
CA VAL A 45 -1.52 -0.18 -0.93
C VAL A 45 -0.29 0.65 -0.58
N LEU A 46 0.24 0.46 0.62
CA LEU A 46 1.44 1.16 1.11
C LEU A 46 2.63 0.21 1.02
N ALA A 47 3.49 0.42 0.02
CA ALA A 47 4.74 -0.29 -0.18
C ALA A 47 5.93 0.68 -0.10
N VAL A 48 5.99 1.43 1.00
CA VAL A 48 6.99 2.47 1.24
C VAL A 48 7.95 2.08 2.37
N PRO A 49 9.13 2.70 2.49
CA PRO A 49 10.00 2.56 3.65
C PRO A 49 9.27 2.89 4.96
N GLU A 50 9.71 2.28 6.06
CA GLU A 50 9.10 2.43 7.39
C GLU A 50 8.95 3.89 7.79
N GLU A 51 9.99 4.70 7.59
CA GLU A 51 10.02 6.11 8.00
C GLU A 51 9.02 6.98 7.23
N GLN A 52 8.46 6.49 6.12
CA GLN A 52 7.44 7.18 5.34
C GLN A 52 6.03 6.63 5.56
N ALA A 53 5.88 5.44 6.15
CA ALA A 53 4.62 4.71 6.21
C ALA A 53 3.50 5.53 6.87
N GLN A 54 3.74 6.08 8.07
CA GLN A 54 2.74 6.88 8.78
C GLN A 54 2.34 8.13 7.99
N ARG A 55 3.33 8.85 7.45
CA ARG A 55 3.08 10.09 6.69
C ARG A 55 2.22 9.83 5.45
N VAL A 56 2.47 8.73 4.73
CA VAL A 56 1.67 8.35 3.55
C VAL A 56 0.29 7.85 3.96
N ALA A 57 0.18 7.07 5.04
CA ALA A 57 -1.11 6.65 5.60
C ALA A 57 -1.99 7.85 5.96
N ASP A 58 -1.44 8.86 6.64
CA ASP A 58 -2.18 10.08 6.99
C ASP A 58 -2.70 10.82 5.75
N ARG A 59 -1.92 10.85 4.66
CA ARG A 59 -2.35 11.46 3.39
C ARG A 59 -3.52 10.68 2.78
N VAL A 60 -3.40 9.36 2.70
CA VAL A 60 -4.45 8.47 2.20
C VAL A 60 -5.74 8.57 3.04
N VAL A 61 -5.62 8.61 4.36
CA VAL A 61 -6.80 8.76 5.24
C VAL A 61 -7.50 10.09 5.00
N ARG A 62 -6.75 11.18 4.79
CA ARG A 62 -7.32 12.52 4.51
C ARG A 62 -8.09 12.58 3.19
N THR A 63 -7.80 11.73 2.21
CA THR A 63 -8.57 11.68 0.96
C THR A 63 -9.90 10.95 1.11
N GLY A 64 -10.14 10.30 2.26
CA GLY A 64 -11.36 9.56 2.55
C GLY A 64 -11.29 8.07 2.26
N ILE A 65 -10.14 7.54 1.81
CA ILE A 65 -9.94 6.09 1.64
C ILE A 65 -10.03 5.41 3.00
N LYS A 66 -10.84 4.34 3.09
CA LYS A 66 -11.11 3.62 4.35
C LYS A 66 -10.48 2.24 4.44
N ALA A 67 -9.78 1.79 3.40
CA ALA A 67 -9.07 0.52 3.38
C ALA A 67 -7.61 0.70 2.97
N ILE A 68 -6.70 0.24 3.83
CA ILE A 68 -5.25 0.26 3.59
C ILE A 68 -4.69 -1.15 3.71
N LEU A 69 -3.97 -1.59 2.69
CA LEU A 69 -3.09 -2.76 2.74
C LEU A 69 -1.65 -2.28 2.97
N ASN A 70 -1.13 -2.51 4.16
CA ASN A 70 0.19 -2.03 4.59
C ASN A 70 1.25 -3.12 4.41
N PHE A 71 2.20 -2.90 3.50
CA PHE A 71 3.40 -3.73 3.32
C PHE A 71 4.65 -3.09 3.96
N ALA A 72 4.56 -1.86 4.46
CA ALA A 72 5.68 -1.26 5.18
C ALA A 72 5.96 -2.08 6.45
N PRO A 73 7.25 -2.26 6.84
CA PRO A 73 7.64 -3.12 7.96
C PRO A 73 7.40 -2.45 9.32
N THR A 74 6.29 -1.74 9.47
CA THR A 74 5.94 -0.99 10.68
C THR A 74 4.42 -0.91 10.84
N GLN A 75 3.97 -0.67 12.07
CA GLN A 75 2.55 -0.41 12.33
C GLN A 75 2.22 1.05 12.01
N ILE A 76 1.06 1.27 11.41
CA ILE A 76 0.52 2.61 11.16
C ILE A 76 -0.68 2.85 12.07
N GLN A 77 -0.79 4.08 12.57
CA GLN A 77 -1.94 4.54 13.35
C GLN A 77 -2.95 5.19 12.40
N VAL A 78 -4.20 4.75 12.48
CA VAL A 78 -5.30 5.31 11.69
C VAL A 78 -6.54 5.52 12.56
N PRO A 79 -7.48 6.38 12.15
CA PRO A 79 -8.78 6.47 12.81
C PRO A 79 -9.53 5.14 12.81
N ALA A 80 -10.42 4.94 13.79
CA ALA A 80 -11.15 3.69 14.00
C ALA A 80 -12.07 3.27 12.84
N ASP A 81 -12.45 4.21 11.97
CA ASP A 81 -13.27 3.95 10.78
C ASP A 81 -12.44 3.55 9.55
N VAL A 82 -11.11 3.43 9.68
CA VAL A 82 -10.19 2.98 8.63
C VAL A 82 -9.72 1.57 8.94
N THR A 83 -9.96 0.64 8.01
CA THR A 83 -9.48 -0.74 8.10
C THR A 83 -8.06 -0.83 7.56
N VAL A 84 -7.14 -1.37 8.36
CA VAL A 84 -5.76 -1.65 7.94
C VAL A 84 -5.50 -3.14 8.02
N LYS A 85 -4.97 -3.71 6.94
CA LYS A 85 -4.38 -5.05 6.95
C LYS A 85 -2.88 -4.91 6.74
N THR A 86 -2.09 -5.34 7.72
CA THR A 86 -0.63 -5.38 7.59
C THR A 86 -0.19 -6.75 7.09
N VAL A 87 0.69 -6.75 6.09
CA VAL A 87 1.32 -7.96 5.55
C VAL A 87 2.74 -8.03 6.08
N ASN A 88 3.08 -9.07 6.83
CA ASN A 88 4.43 -9.31 7.31
C ASN A 88 4.99 -10.59 6.67
N MET A 89 5.76 -10.42 5.60
CA MET A 89 6.34 -11.54 4.86
C MET A 89 7.27 -12.43 5.72
N ALA A 90 7.93 -11.86 6.74
CA ALA A 90 8.80 -12.65 7.62
C ALA A 90 7.99 -13.64 8.46
N MET A 91 6.85 -13.20 9.04
CA MET A 91 5.95 -14.10 9.77
C MET A 91 5.33 -15.17 8.86
N GLU A 92 4.98 -14.82 7.61
CA GLU A 92 4.47 -15.80 6.65
C GLU A 92 5.52 -16.89 6.34
N LEU A 93 6.79 -16.50 6.14
CA LEU A 93 7.89 -17.43 5.89
C LEU A 93 8.23 -18.27 7.13
N GLU A 94 8.18 -17.69 8.33
CA GLU A 94 8.37 -18.40 9.59
C GLU A 94 7.27 -19.46 9.78
N GLY A 95 6.02 -19.12 9.49
CA GLY A 95 4.90 -20.06 9.50
C GLY A 95 5.11 -21.24 8.55
N LEU A 96 5.60 -20.97 7.33
CA LEU A 96 5.97 -22.03 6.38
C LEU A 96 7.13 -22.90 6.92
N SER A 97 8.15 -22.28 7.52
CA SER A 97 9.28 -23.00 8.13
C SER A 97 8.82 -23.92 9.25
N PHE A 98 7.97 -23.44 10.17
CA PHE A 98 7.42 -24.24 11.26
C PHE A 98 6.57 -25.41 10.74
N ALA A 99 5.75 -25.17 9.72
CA ALA A 99 4.93 -26.21 9.09
C ALA A 99 5.77 -27.30 8.40
N LEU A 100 6.96 -26.97 7.91
CA LEU A 100 7.90 -27.95 7.35
C LEU A 100 8.63 -28.75 8.45
N THR A 101 8.97 -28.12 9.57
CA THR A 101 9.67 -28.77 10.69
C THR A 101 8.75 -29.70 11.49
N ASN A 102 7.47 -29.37 11.65
CA ASN A 102 6.51 -30.17 12.44
C ASN A 102 5.71 -31.17 11.61
N ARG A 103 6.32 -31.70 10.54
CA ARG A 103 5.73 -32.71 9.66
C ARG A 103 6.00 -34.15 10.09
N ASP A 104 6.54 -34.36 11.30
CA ASP A 104 6.71 -35.67 11.92
C ASP A 104 5.53 -36.03 12.84
#